data_AF-A0A2Z6NLZ5-F1
#
_entry.id   AF-A0A2Z6NLZ5-F1
#
_cell.length_a   1.000
_cell.length_b   1.000
_cell.length_c   1.000
_cell.angle_alpha   90.00
_cell.angle_beta   90.00
_cell.angle_gamma   90.00
#
_symmetry.space_group_name_H-M   'P 1'
#
loop_
_entity.id
_entity.type
_entity.pdbx_description
1 polymer ?
#
loop_
_entity_poly.entity_id
_entity_poly.type
_entity_poly.pdbx_seq_one_letter_code
_entity_poly.pdbx_strand_id
1 'polypeptide(L)'
;MKMAISNPFIDQFHSLTKKLFPWTLYALLPIALLSLYLYPLPFLPSTESELPHSTSNIIISHSTPPSFASTPPSSEKENTFDTPSCDYFNGKWIRDRRGPLYNGTTCGTIKEGQNCIKHGRPDFDYLYWRWKPSECKLPRFEPKTFLELVENKHIAFVGDSMARNQLESLLCVEKSNEGPNHNKLYLDLVDERWAKDMDEMDYVVLSIGHWFLHPAVYFEGEWDKAGACPKTKPYRDREKVLEGMDGEMRKIEIEEVEDAKVKGSEFGGVRFEALDVTKLALLRPDGHPGPYMYPFPFANGVQERVQNDCVHWCLPGPVDTWNEIFLEIMKKWEDHPRTLE
;
A
#
# COMPACT_ATOMS: atom_id res chain seq x y z
N MET A 1 2.13 20.71 -19.88
CA MET A 1 2.88 21.63 -19.00
C MET A 1 2.58 23.08 -19.38
N LYS A 2 1.93 23.84 -18.49
CA LYS A 2 1.87 25.31 -18.48
C LYS A 2 1.97 25.75 -17.02
N MET A 3 2.96 26.57 -16.69
CA MET A 3 3.00 27.32 -15.42
C MET A 3 2.29 28.66 -15.62
N ALA A 4 1.78 29.23 -14.53
CA ALA A 4 1.42 30.65 -14.47
C ALA A 4 1.82 31.22 -13.11
N ILE A 5 2.40 32.42 -13.13
CA ILE A 5 2.95 33.14 -11.97
C ILE A 5 1.83 34.01 -11.37
N SER A 6 1.77 34.12 -10.04
CA SER A 6 0.81 34.98 -9.34
C SER A 6 1.19 36.47 -9.46
N ASN A 7 0.18 37.34 -9.63
CA ASN A 7 0.35 38.78 -9.81
C ASN A 7 -0.39 39.54 -8.68
N PRO A 8 0.24 40.44 -7.89
CA PRO A 8 -0.27 40.82 -6.56
C PRO A 8 -1.53 41.71 -6.50
N PHE A 9 -2.10 42.13 -7.64
CA PHE A 9 -3.15 43.14 -7.69
C PHE A 9 -4.60 42.61 -7.69
N ILE A 10 -4.81 41.28 -7.61
CA ILE A 10 -6.14 40.65 -7.71
C ILE A 10 -6.73 40.26 -6.34
N ASP A 11 -5.95 40.28 -5.25
CA ASP A 11 -6.38 39.75 -3.94
C ASP A 11 -7.46 40.57 -3.21
N GLN A 12 -7.66 41.85 -3.55
CA GLN A 12 -8.52 42.72 -2.73
C GLN A 12 -10.04 42.52 -2.97
N PHE A 13 -10.46 42.14 -4.18
CA PHE A 13 -11.89 41.86 -4.48
C PHE A 13 -12.35 40.46 -4.03
N HIS A 14 -11.43 39.49 -3.90
CA HIS A 14 -11.76 38.10 -3.56
C HIS A 14 -12.02 37.84 -2.06
N SER A 15 -11.77 38.84 -1.20
CA SER A 15 -11.84 38.69 0.26
C SER A 15 -13.27 38.72 0.82
N LEU A 16 -14.17 39.52 0.23
CA LEU A 16 -15.56 39.64 0.71
C LEU A 16 -16.40 38.39 0.42
N THR A 17 -16.26 37.82 -0.78
CA THR A 17 -17.02 36.65 -1.22
C THR A 17 -16.63 35.38 -0.45
N LYS A 18 -15.36 35.23 -0.05
CA LYS A 18 -14.88 34.12 0.79
C LYS A 18 -15.45 34.10 2.21
N LYS A 19 -15.97 35.23 2.73
CA LYS A 19 -16.54 35.29 4.10
C LYS A 19 -18.05 35.02 4.17
N LEU A 20 -18.81 35.36 3.13
CA LEU A 20 -20.27 35.20 3.12
C LEU A 20 -20.71 33.76 2.76
N PHE A 21 -20.01 33.11 1.82
CA PHE A 21 -20.40 31.80 1.29
C PHE A 21 -20.47 30.65 2.33
N PRO A 22 -19.54 30.55 3.31
CA PRO A 22 -19.64 29.53 4.36
C PRO A 22 -20.87 29.72 5.25
N TRP A 23 -21.20 30.98 5.59
CA TRP A 23 -22.28 31.32 6.50
C TRP A 23 -23.66 31.01 5.90
N THR A 24 -23.83 31.20 4.59
CA THR A 24 -25.05 30.77 3.89
C THR A 24 -25.22 29.25 3.88
N LEU A 25 -24.13 28.48 3.73
CA LEU A 25 -24.17 27.02 3.80
C LEU A 25 -24.54 26.51 5.21
N TYR A 26 -23.93 27.08 6.26
CA TYR A 26 -24.26 26.75 7.65
C TYR A 26 -25.70 27.10 8.05
N ALA A 27 -26.32 28.11 7.42
CA ALA A 27 -27.72 28.47 7.68
C ALA A 27 -28.73 27.61 6.90
N LEU A 28 -28.39 27.17 5.69
CA LEU A 28 -29.32 26.42 4.82
C LEU A 28 -29.34 24.91 5.12
N LEU A 29 -28.22 24.32 5.54
CA LEU A 29 -28.14 22.88 5.85
C LEU A 29 -29.12 22.45 6.98
N PRO A 30 -29.23 23.16 8.12
CA PRO A 30 -30.16 22.80 9.18
C PRO A 30 -31.63 22.95 8.76
N ILE A 31 -31.93 23.94 7.90
CA ILE A 31 -33.28 24.17 7.37
C ILE A 31 -33.68 23.02 6.44
N ALA A 32 -32.80 22.59 5.55
CA ALA A 32 -33.04 21.45 4.66
C ALA A 32 -33.25 20.14 5.45
N LEU A 33 -32.43 19.88 6.46
CA LEU A 33 -32.58 18.71 7.34
C LEU A 33 -33.88 18.75 8.15
N LEU A 34 -34.27 19.91 8.67
CA LEU A 34 -35.54 20.09 9.38
C LEU A 34 -36.74 19.90 8.44
N SER A 35 -36.66 20.36 7.19
CA SER A 35 -37.70 20.13 6.17
C SER A 35 -37.83 18.65 5.79
N LEU A 36 -36.70 17.93 5.64
CA LEU A 36 -36.70 16.48 5.39
C LEU A 36 -37.26 15.67 6.57
N TYR A 37 -37.01 16.11 7.81
CA TYR A 37 -37.55 15.48 9.01
C TYR A 37 -39.07 15.70 9.16
N LEU A 38 -39.57 16.91 8.84
CA LEU A 38 -40.99 17.25 8.96
C LEU A 38 -41.84 16.76 7.78
N TYR A 39 -41.23 16.54 6.61
CA TYR A 39 -41.90 16.11 5.38
C TYR A 39 -41.08 15.01 4.67
N PRO A 40 -41.03 13.78 5.21
CA PRO A 40 -40.38 12.66 4.53
C PRO A 40 -41.06 12.39 3.18
N LEU A 41 -40.25 12.39 2.11
CA LEU A 41 -40.73 12.11 0.76
C LEU A 41 -41.21 10.65 0.63
N PRO A 42 -42.34 10.39 -0.06
CA PRO A 42 -42.79 9.03 -0.30
C PRO A 42 -41.82 8.32 -1.27
N PHE A 43 -41.16 7.27 -0.78
CA PHE A 43 -40.31 6.41 -1.60
C PHE A 43 -41.15 5.68 -2.67
N LEU A 44 -40.74 5.76 -3.93
CA LEU A 44 -41.15 4.76 -4.93
C LEU A 44 -40.35 3.46 -4.70
N PRO A 45 -40.96 2.29 -4.84
CA PRO A 45 -40.22 1.04 -4.88
C PRO A 45 -39.48 0.92 -6.23
N SER A 46 -38.18 0.67 -6.18
CA SER A 46 -37.38 0.29 -7.34
C SER A 46 -37.41 -1.23 -7.53
N THR A 47 -37.63 -1.67 -8.77
CA THR A 47 -37.67 -3.07 -9.17
C THR A 47 -36.29 -3.70 -9.13
N GLU A 48 -36.18 -4.93 -8.62
CA GLU A 48 -34.97 -5.75 -8.74
C GLU A 48 -34.74 -6.17 -10.20
N SER A 49 -33.48 -6.14 -10.62
CA SER A 49 -33.00 -6.79 -11.85
C SER A 49 -31.70 -7.51 -11.55
N GLU A 50 -31.71 -8.83 -11.64
CA GLU A 50 -30.51 -9.66 -11.50
C GLU A 50 -29.50 -9.39 -12.63
N LEU A 51 -28.21 -9.43 -12.30
CA LEU A 51 -27.09 -9.49 -13.25
C LEU A 51 -26.14 -10.61 -12.79
N PRO A 52 -25.40 -11.29 -13.70
CA PRO A 52 -24.77 -12.57 -13.42
C PRO A 52 -23.42 -12.46 -12.70
N HIS A 53 -23.02 -13.55 -12.07
CA HIS A 53 -21.76 -13.67 -11.35
C HIS A 53 -20.53 -13.68 -12.28
N SER A 54 -19.53 -12.84 -11.97
CA SER A 54 -18.13 -13.00 -12.38
C SER A 54 -17.25 -13.15 -11.13
N THR A 55 -16.03 -13.67 -11.29
CA THR A 55 -15.13 -14.01 -10.18
C THR A 55 -13.85 -13.20 -10.21
N SER A 56 -13.51 -12.51 -9.11
CA SER A 56 -12.29 -11.70 -8.96
C SER A 56 -11.65 -12.01 -7.60
N ASN A 57 -10.32 -12.00 -7.45
CA ASN A 57 -9.69 -12.17 -6.12
C ASN A 57 -9.16 -10.83 -5.58
N ILE A 58 -9.51 -10.47 -4.35
CA ILE A 58 -9.32 -9.11 -3.79
C ILE A 58 -8.53 -9.21 -2.48
N ILE A 59 -7.29 -8.70 -2.46
CA ILE A 59 -6.40 -8.72 -1.29
C ILE A 59 -6.62 -7.44 -0.44
N ILE A 60 -6.96 -7.61 0.84
CA ILE A 60 -7.25 -6.58 1.88
C ILE A 60 -6.72 -7.17 3.23
N SER A 61 -6.32 -6.44 4.29
CA SER A 61 -5.43 -6.99 5.38
C SER A 61 -5.77 -7.06 6.93
N HIS A 62 -6.13 -8.27 7.53
CA HIS A 62 -5.66 -9.14 8.73
C HIS A 62 -6.21 -9.50 10.22
N SER A 63 -7.40 -9.14 10.75
CA SER A 63 -8.17 -9.26 12.10
C SER A 63 -7.70 -9.40 13.60
N THR A 64 -8.55 -8.81 14.51
CA THR A 64 -9.02 -9.10 15.92
C THR A 64 -8.09 -9.44 17.13
N PRO A 65 -8.64 -9.39 18.38
CA PRO A 65 -8.47 -10.51 19.33
C PRO A 65 -9.73 -10.95 20.13
N PRO A 66 -9.82 -12.23 20.57
CA PRO A 66 -10.98 -12.80 21.27
C PRO A 66 -10.84 -12.92 22.82
N SER A 67 -11.85 -13.51 23.47
CA SER A 67 -11.99 -13.66 24.92
C SER A 67 -11.75 -15.09 25.47
N PHE A 68 -11.76 -15.19 26.80
CA PHE A 68 -11.28 -16.26 27.71
C PHE A 68 -11.54 -17.76 27.40
N ALA A 69 -10.65 -18.60 27.96
CA ALA A 69 -10.50 -20.03 27.71
C ALA A 69 -11.30 -20.98 28.65
N SER A 70 -11.49 -22.23 28.21
CA SER A 70 -11.57 -23.44 29.07
C SER A 70 -11.30 -24.74 28.29
N THR A 71 -10.82 -25.78 28.99
CA THR A 71 -10.51 -27.17 28.55
C THR A 71 -11.43 -28.12 29.36
N PRO A 72 -11.64 -29.46 29.11
CA PRO A 72 -10.89 -30.45 28.29
C PRO A 72 -11.82 -31.49 27.57
N PRO A 73 -11.49 -32.79 27.32
CA PRO A 73 -10.22 -33.50 27.05
C PRO A 73 -10.18 -34.32 25.72
N SER A 74 -8.96 -34.70 25.32
CA SER A 74 -8.53 -35.83 24.44
C SER A 74 -9.55 -36.65 23.60
N SER A 75 -9.30 -36.70 22.28
CA SER A 75 -9.28 -37.96 21.52
C SER A 75 -8.31 -37.86 20.34
N GLU A 76 -7.50 -38.90 20.10
CA GLU A 76 -6.52 -38.93 19.02
C GLU A 76 -7.22 -39.20 17.68
N LYS A 77 -6.99 -38.33 16.68
CA LYS A 77 -7.21 -38.65 15.27
C LYS A 77 -6.08 -38.09 14.42
N GLU A 78 -5.24 -39.02 13.96
CA GLU A 78 -4.56 -39.08 12.66
C GLU A 78 -4.59 -37.77 11.85
N ASN A 79 -3.57 -36.93 12.04
CA ASN A 79 -3.45 -35.67 11.33
C ASN A 79 -2.73 -35.88 9.99
N THR A 80 -3.41 -35.55 8.90
CA THR A 80 -2.76 -35.30 7.61
C THR A 80 -1.70 -34.21 7.78
N PHE A 81 -0.53 -34.38 7.16
CA PHE A 81 0.54 -33.38 7.19
C PHE A 81 0.18 -32.19 6.29
N ASP A 82 -0.71 -31.32 6.76
CA ASP A 82 -0.78 -29.95 6.25
C ASP A 82 0.56 -29.28 6.53
N THR A 83 1.26 -28.88 5.46
CA THR A 83 2.41 -27.99 5.58
C THR A 83 1.97 -26.69 6.27
N PRO A 84 2.57 -26.29 7.41
CA PRO A 84 2.16 -25.08 8.10
C PRO A 84 2.24 -23.86 7.18
N SER A 85 1.12 -23.16 7.01
CA SER A 85 1.06 -21.89 6.28
C SER A 85 2.03 -20.90 6.93
N CYS A 86 3.05 -20.45 6.21
CA CYS A 86 4.04 -19.53 6.78
C CYS A 86 3.45 -18.13 6.99
N ASP A 87 3.60 -17.60 8.21
CA ASP A 87 3.49 -16.17 8.48
C ASP A 87 4.73 -15.45 7.92
N TYR A 88 4.55 -14.79 6.77
CA TYR A 88 5.58 -13.95 6.15
C TYR A 88 5.71 -12.55 6.81
N PHE A 89 4.75 -12.12 7.62
CA PHE A 89 4.63 -10.77 8.19
C PHE A 89 5.33 -10.63 9.54
N ASN A 90 5.60 -11.75 10.23
CA ASN A 90 6.31 -11.76 11.50
C ASN A 90 7.75 -12.27 11.40
N GLY A 91 8.70 -11.34 11.56
CA GLY A 91 10.12 -11.61 11.34
C GLY A 91 11.02 -10.47 11.80
N LYS A 92 12.21 -10.40 11.22
CA LYS A 92 13.19 -9.33 11.45
C LYS A 92 14.02 -9.02 10.22
N TRP A 93 14.48 -7.78 10.12
CA TRP A 93 15.45 -7.37 9.10
C TRP A 93 16.84 -7.90 9.43
N ILE A 94 17.49 -8.51 8.44
CA ILE A 94 18.87 -9.00 8.49
C ILE A 94 19.68 -8.40 7.33
N ARG A 95 21.00 -8.29 7.49
CA ARG A 95 21.87 -7.86 6.39
C ARG A 95 21.97 -8.94 5.31
N ASP A 96 21.82 -8.56 4.05
CA ASP A 96 22.04 -9.43 2.89
C ASP A 96 23.12 -8.83 1.98
N ARG A 97 24.27 -9.50 1.88
CA ARG A 97 25.40 -9.06 1.06
C ARG A 97 25.13 -9.12 -0.45
N ARG A 98 24.05 -9.79 -0.89
CA ARG A 98 23.63 -9.82 -2.29
C ARG A 98 23.07 -8.47 -2.77
N GLY A 99 22.67 -7.59 -1.85
CA GLY A 99 22.14 -6.26 -2.19
C GLY A 99 20.73 -6.28 -2.80
N PRO A 100 20.36 -5.21 -3.53
CA PRO A 100 19.01 -5.02 -4.08
C PRO A 100 18.67 -6.04 -5.17
N LEU A 101 17.39 -6.15 -5.54
CA LEU A 101 16.94 -7.08 -6.59
C LEU A 101 17.31 -6.62 -8.00
N TYR A 102 17.43 -5.31 -8.21
CA TYR A 102 17.75 -4.67 -9.49
C TYR A 102 18.67 -3.47 -9.28
N ASN A 103 19.25 -2.97 -10.37
CA ASN A 103 19.96 -1.70 -10.36
C ASN A 103 18.97 -0.54 -10.56
N GLY A 104 18.82 0.31 -9.54
CA GLY A 104 17.91 1.47 -9.56
C GLY A 104 18.23 2.50 -10.65
N THR A 105 19.46 2.53 -11.18
CA THR A 105 19.81 3.45 -12.28
C THR A 105 19.36 2.95 -13.66
N THR A 106 18.94 1.69 -13.80
CA THR A 106 18.51 1.07 -15.07
C THR A 106 17.00 0.83 -15.16
N CYS A 107 16.25 1.12 -14.08
CA CYS A 107 14.79 1.05 -14.10
C CYS A 107 14.18 2.41 -14.46
N GLY A 108 13.47 2.46 -15.59
CA GLY A 108 12.88 3.69 -16.12
C GLY A 108 11.48 4.02 -15.62
N THR A 109 10.87 3.14 -14.81
CA THR A 109 9.52 3.31 -14.25
C THR A 109 9.52 3.99 -12.87
N ILE A 110 10.68 4.12 -12.22
CA ILE A 110 10.81 4.80 -10.93
C ILE A 110 10.49 6.28 -11.09
N LYS A 111 9.46 6.76 -10.40
CA LYS A 111 9.11 8.18 -10.30
C LYS A 111 10.29 8.98 -9.74
N GLU A 112 10.52 10.16 -10.30
CA GLU A 112 11.65 11.05 -9.97
C GLU A 112 11.94 11.11 -8.45
N GLY A 113 10.93 11.44 -7.63
CA GLY A 113 11.06 11.58 -6.17
C GLY A 113 11.35 10.30 -5.37
N GLN A 114 11.36 9.12 -5.98
CA GLN A 114 11.73 7.84 -5.36
C GLN A 114 13.10 7.34 -5.83
N ASN A 115 13.72 7.99 -6.82
CA ASN A 115 15.04 7.61 -7.36
C ASN A 115 16.20 8.23 -6.55
N CYS A 116 16.29 7.86 -5.27
CA CYS A 116 17.26 8.40 -4.31
C CYS A 116 18.72 8.28 -4.77
N ILE A 117 19.05 7.21 -5.50
CA ILE A 117 20.39 6.97 -6.06
C ILE A 117 20.72 8.02 -7.11
N LYS A 118 19.84 8.23 -8.10
CA LYS A 118 19.98 9.28 -9.13
C LYS A 118 20.07 10.68 -8.52
N HIS A 119 19.39 10.90 -7.39
CA HIS A 119 19.38 12.16 -6.65
C HIS A 119 20.60 12.39 -5.74
N GLY A 120 21.56 11.47 -5.73
CA GLY A 120 22.82 11.64 -5.00
C GLY A 120 22.72 11.37 -3.50
N ARG A 121 21.78 10.52 -3.07
CA ARG A 121 21.77 10.02 -1.68
C ARG A 121 23.11 9.32 -1.37
N PRO A 122 23.86 9.73 -0.33
CA PRO A 122 25.22 9.26 -0.10
C PRO A 122 25.31 7.93 0.65
N ASP A 123 24.26 7.56 1.40
CA ASP A 123 24.21 6.32 2.16
C ASP A 123 23.47 5.22 1.37
N PHE A 124 24.17 4.14 1.06
CA PHE A 124 23.64 2.98 0.33
C PHE A 124 23.27 1.81 1.24
N ASP A 125 23.49 1.96 2.55
CA ASP A 125 23.41 0.89 3.54
C ASP A 125 21.98 0.29 3.65
N TYR A 126 20.96 1.10 3.33
CA TYR A 126 19.55 0.72 3.31
C TYR A 126 19.21 -0.34 2.25
N LEU A 127 20.03 -0.48 1.20
CA LEU A 127 19.86 -1.46 0.11
C LEU A 127 20.27 -2.89 0.48
N TYR A 128 21.00 -3.06 1.58
CA TYR A 128 21.60 -4.34 1.98
C TYR A 128 20.86 -5.01 3.13
N TRP A 129 19.54 -4.83 3.18
CA TRP A 129 18.64 -5.42 4.18
C TRP A 129 17.62 -6.33 3.52
N ARG A 130 17.39 -7.48 4.15
CA ARG A 130 16.40 -8.48 3.74
C ARG A 130 15.51 -8.83 4.93
N TRP A 131 14.21 -8.97 4.69
CA TRP A 131 13.29 -9.51 5.68
C TRP A 131 13.49 -11.03 5.84
N LYS A 132 13.60 -11.48 7.09
CA LYS A 132 13.59 -12.89 7.43
C LYS A 132 12.36 -13.16 8.32
N PRO A 133 11.32 -13.85 7.80
CA PRO A 133 10.25 -14.41 8.60
C PRO A 133 10.79 -15.31 9.72
N SER A 134 10.02 -15.45 10.79
CA SER A 134 10.45 -16.21 11.98
C SER A 134 10.43 -17.72 11.74
N GLU A 135 9.45 -18.19 10.96
CA GLU A 135 9.09 -19.60 10.86
C GLU A 135 9.54 -20.26 9.53
N CYS A 136 9.70 -19.47 8.47
CA CYS A 136 10.13 -19.97 7.16
C CYS A 136 11.18 -19.09 6.47
N LYS A 137 11.53 -19.45 5.23
CA LYS A 137 12.44 -18.72 4.36
C LYS A 137 11.64 -18.04 3.26
N LEU A 138 11.64 -16.71 3.23
CA LEU A 138 11.17 -15.92 2.09
C LEU A 138 12.15 -16.07 0.90
N PRO A 139 11.75 -16.65 -0.25
CA PRO A 139 12.57 -16.70 -1.48
C PRO A 139 12.88 -15.28 -2.01
N ARG A 140 13.89 -15.15 -2.88
CA ARG A 140 14.05 -13.89 -3.64
C ARG A 140 13.00 -13.85 -4.73
N PHE A 141 12.51 -12.65 -5.06
CA PHE A 141 11.60 -12.46 -6.19
C PHE A 141 12.20 -13.10 -7.46
N GLU A 142 11.42 -13.96 -8.11
CA GLU A 142 11.82 -14.67 -9.32
C GLU A 142 10.95 -14.19 -10.49
N PRO A 143 11.49 -13.35 -11.40
CA PRO A 143 10.67 -12.70 -12.41
C PRO A 143 9.97 -13.65 -13.38
N LYS A 144 10.63 -14.77 -13.73
CA LYS A 144 10.05 -15.78 -14.63
C LYS A 144 8.82 -16.42 -14.00
N THR A 145 8.91 -16.87 -12.75
CA THR A 145 7.77 -17.44 -12.02
C THR A 145 6.64 -16.43 -11.83
N PHE A 146 6.95 -15.14 -11.58
CA PHE A 146 5.90 -14.12 -11.54
C PHE A 146 5.22 -13.97 -12.91
N LEU A 147 5.98 -13.84 -14.00
CA LEU A 147 5.45 -13.70 -15.36
C LEU A 147 4.62 -14.92 -15.81
N GLU A 148 5.06 -16.13 -15.45
CA GLU A 148 4.33 -17.39 -15.70
C GLU A 148 3.01 -17.44 -14.91
N LEU A 149 3.00 -17.02 -13.64
CA LEU A 149 1.78 -16.98 -12.81
C LEU A 149 0.74 -15.98 -13.31
N VAL A 150 1.14 -14.96 -14.06
CA VAL A 150 0.30 -13.83 -14.49
C VAL A 150 0.08 -13.83 -16.01
N GLU A 151 0.51 -14.89 -16.70
CA GLU A 151 0.33 -15.02 -18.14
C GLU A 151 -1.17 -15.03 -18.48
N ASN A 152 -1.60 -14.09 -19.34
CA ASN A 152 -3.01 -13.85 -19.70
C ASN A 152 -3.93 -13.46 -18.53
N LYS A 153 -3.38 -13.00 -17.40
CA LYS A 153 -4.14 -12.51 -16.24
C LYS A 153 -3.99 -11.00 -16.07
N HIS A 154 -4.99 -10.36 -15.46
CA HIS A 154 -4.96 -8.93 -15.13
C HIS A 154 -4.69 -8.69 -13.64
N ILE A 155 -3.77 -7.75 -13.35
CA ILE A 155 -3.44 -7.34 -11.98
C ILE A 155 -3.73 -5.84 -11.82
N ALA A 156 -4.50 -5.55 -10.79
CA ALA A 156 -4.82 -4.21 -10.35
C ALA A 156 -4.00 -3.81 -9.12
N PHE A 157 -3.43 -2.59 -9.14
CA PHE A 157 -2.94 -1.91 -7.95
C PHE A 157 -3.84 -0.70 -7.69
N VAL A 158 -4.71 -0.79 -6.68
CA VAL A 158 -5.75 0.19 -6.37
C VAL A 158 -5.45 0.84 -5.04
N GLY A 159 -5.68 2.15 -4.92
CA GLY A 159 -5.60 2.87 -3.66
C GLY A 159 -4.72 4.11 -3.73
N ASP A 160 -3.94 4.31 -2.68
CA ASP A 160 -3.13 5.51 -2.46
C ASP A 160 -1.78 5.50 -3.20
N SER A 161 -0.91 6.46 -2.87
CA SER A 161 0.42 6.58 -3.46
C SER A 161 1.39 5.47 -3.05
N MET A 162 1.06 4.65 -2.04
CA MET A 162 1.84 3.48 -1.63
C MET A 162 1.57 2.28 -2.54
N ALA A 163 0.32 2.08 -3.00
CA ALA A 163 0.02 1.13 -4.09
C ALA A 163 0.86 1.44 -5.34
N ARG A 164 0.94 2.72 -5.74
CA ARG A 164 1.79 3.12 -6.87
C ARG A 164 3.27 2.88 -6.58
N ASN A 165 3.77 3.17 -5.37
CA ASN A 165 5.16 2.89 -4.99
C ASN A 165 5.48 1.40 -5.08
N GLN A 166 4.55 0.53 -4.71
CA GLN A 166 4.67 -0.92 -4.83
C GLN A 166 4.66 -1.39 -6.28
N LEU A 167 3.77 -0.85 -7.13
CA LEU A 167 3.74 -1.14 -8.55
C LEU A 167 5.02 -0.68 -9.26
N GLU A 168 5.54 0.51 -8.95
CA GLU A 168 6.80 1.01 -9.50
C GLU A 168 7.98 0.09 -9.13
N SER A 169 8.03 -0.43 -7.90
CA SER A 169 8.97 -1.48 -7.49
C SER A 169 8.75 -2.78 -8.27
N LEU A 170 7.49 -3.24 -8.43
CA LEU A 170 7.15 -4.49 -9.10
C LEU A 170 7.65 -4.49 -10.54
N LEU A 171 7.40 -3.40 -11.26
CA LEU A 171 7.89 -3.19 -12.64
C LEU A 171 9.43 -3.16 -12.74
N CYS A 172 10.14 -2.82 -11.66
CA CYS A 172 11.60 -2.88 -11.62
C CYS A 172 12.16 -4.25 -11.27
N VAL A 173 11.50 -5.02 -10.39
CA VAL A 173 11.91 -6.40 -10.06
C VAL A 173 11.55 -7.39 -11.16
N GLU A 174 10.41 -7.20 -11.84
CA GLU A 174 9.98 -8.04 -12.97
C GLU A 174 10.90 -7.87 -14.17
N LYS A 175 11.35 -6.64 -14.46
CA LYS A 175 12.11 -6.32 -15.67
C LYS A 175 13.33 -7.23 -15.86
N SER A 176 13.15 -8.24 -16.70
CA SER A 176 14.21 -9.17 -17.07
C SER A 176 15.28 -8.45 -17.89
N ASN A 177 16.54 -8.86 -17.74
CA ASN A 177 17.65 -8.32 -18.54
C ASN A 177 17.63 -8.81 -20.01
N GLU A 178 16.63 -9.61 -20.41
CA GLU A 178 16.65 -10.39 -21.67
C GLU A 178 15.37 -10.24 -22.53
N GLY A 179 14.42 -9.35 -22.18
CA GLY A 179 13.14 -9.21 -22.89
C GLY A 179 12.74 -7.77 -23.26
N PRO A 180 11.84 -7.59 -24.24
CA PRO A 180 11.22 -6.28 -24.50
C PRO A 180 10.23 -5.92 -23.38
N ASN A 181 10.10 -4.62 -23.08
CA ASN A 181 9.17 -4.15 -22.04
C ASN A 181 7.70 -4.42 -22.48
N HIS A 182 7.04 -5.41 -21.88
CA HIS A 182 5.63 -5.72 -22.19
C HIS A 182 4.62 -4.84 -21.43
N ASN A 183 5.05 -4.18 -20.35
CA ASN A 183 4.16 -3.41 -19.48
C ASN A 183 3.87 -2.00 -20.05
N LYS A 184 2.69 -1.81 -20.65
CA LYS A 184 2.14 -0.47 -20.93
C LYS A 184 1.41 0.04 -19.69
N LEU A 185 2.13 0.83 -18.88
CA LEU A 185 1.58 1.46 -17.70
C LEU A 185 0.85 2.77 -18.04
N TYR A 186 -0.39 2.91 -17.60
CA TYR A 186 -1.13 4.18 -17.59
C TYR A 186 -1.29 4.62 -16.14
N LEU A 187 -0.73 5.79 -15.81
CA LEU A 187 -0.89 6.43 -14.50
C LEU A 187 -1.82 7.64 -14.63
N ASP A 188 -2.48 7.97 -13.52
CA ASP A 188 -3.16 9.26 -13.25
C ASP A 188 -4.59 9.47 -13.80
N LEU A 189 -5.30 8.43 -14.27
CA LEU A 189 -6.76 8.46 -14.51
C LEU A 189 -7.43 7.16 -14.04
N VAL A 190 -8.56 7.25 -13.34
CA VAL A 190 -9.54 6.15 -13.28
C VAL A 190 -10.24 6.13 -14.62
N ASP A 191 -9.88 5.19 -15.47
CA ASP A 191 -10.51 5.02 -16.77
C ASP A 191 -11.91 4.40 -16.57
N GLU A 192 -12.96 4.99 -17.13
CA GLU A 192 -14.33 4.45 -17.01
C GLU A 192 -14.47 3.06 -17.64
N ARG A 193 -13.55 2.65 -18.54
CA ARG A 193 -13.45 1.26 -19.01
C ARG A 193 -12.86 0.36 -17.94
N TRP A 194 -11.83 0.81 -17.22
CA TRP A 194 -11.20 0.01 -16.16
C TRP A 194 -12.13 -0.27 -14.99
N ALA A 195 -13.03 0.67 -14.65
CA ALA A 195 -14.10 0.42 -13.68
C ALA A 195 -15.19 -0.53 -14.21
N LYS A 196 -15.36 -0.61 -15.54
CA LYS A 196 -16.29 -1.53 -16.21
C LYS A 196 -15.70 -2.94 -16.37
N ASP A 197 -14.38 -3.05 -16.48
CA ASP A 197 -13.62 -4.30 -16.68
C ASP A 197 -13.06 -4.83 -15.33
N MET A 198 -13.53 -4.31 -14.19
CA MET A 198 -13.07 -4.68 -12.84
C MET A 198 -13.47 -6.12 -12.47
N ASP A 199 -14.54 -6.63 -13.08
CA ASP A 199 -15.01 -8.01 -13.00
C ASP A 199 -14.16 -8.99 -13.84
N GLU A 200 -13.25 -8.49 -14.68
CA GLU A 200 -12.24 -9.24 -15.43
C GLU A 200 -10.85 -9.26 -14.74
N MET A 201 -10.73 -8.81 -13.49
CA MET A 201 -9.46 -8.76 -12.74
C MET A 201 -9.19 -10.05 -11.94
N ASP A 202 -8.12 -10.77 -12.28
CA ASP A 202 -7.70 -11.97 -11.54
C ASP A 202 -7.17 -11.67 -10.14
N TYR A 203 -6.42 -10.56 -10.00
CA TYR A 203 -5.83 -10.11 -8.75
C TYR A 203 -6.02 -8.61 -8.54
N VAL A 204 -6.55 -8.22 -7.39
CA VAL A 204 -6.59 -6.82 -6.93
C VAL A 204 -5.76 -6.65 -5.67
N VAL A 205 -4.70 -5.84 -5.75
CA VAL A 205 -3.91 -5.37 -4.61
C VAL A 205 -4.45 -4.01 -4.18
N LEU A 206 -5.14 -3.98 -3.03
CA LEU A 206 -5.76 -2.77 -2.49
C LEU A 206 -4.88 -2.17 -1.37
N SER A 207 -4.34 -0.97 -1.59
CA SER A 207 -3.64 -0.17 -0.56
C SER A 207 -4.60 0.83 0.07
N ILE A 208 -4.88 0.63 1.35
CA ILE A 208 -5.66 1.53 2.20
C ILE A 208 -4.81 1.84 3.43
N GLY A 209 -4.92 3.08 3.93
CA GLY A 209 -4.34 3.50 5.21
C GLY A 209 -3.73 4.89 5.19
N HIS A 210 -2.87 5.21 4.21
CA HIS A 210 -2.13 6.48 4.23
C HIS A 210 -3.04 7.72 4.16
N TRP A 211 -4.16 7.64 3.46
CA TRP A 211 -5.10 8.76 3.34
C TRP A 211 -5.84 9.08 4.64
N PHE A 212 -6.16 8.07 5.43
CA PHE A 212 -6.77 8.23 6.74
C PHE A 212 -5.73 8.64 7.79
N LEU A 213 -4.48 8.18 7.63
CA LEU A 213 -3.36 8.46 8.52
C LEU A 213 -2.23 9.24 7.86
N HIS A 214 -2.35 10.57 7.95
CA HIS A 214 -1.20 11.46 7.83
C HIS A 214 -0.01 11.12 8.78
N PRO A 215 -0.14 10.47 9.96
CA PRO A 215 1.03 10.05 10.76
C PRO A 215 1.90 8.90 10.22
N ALA A 216 1.63 8.33 9.03
CA ALA A 216 2.58 7.44 8.34
C ALA A 216 3.89 8.13 7.88
N VAL A 217 4.20 9.31 8.43
CA VAL A 217 5.36 10.13 8.10
C VAL A 217 6.38 10.03 9.22
N TYR A 218 7.57 9.48 8.92
CA TYR A 218 8.57 9.07 9.90
C TYR A 218 9.43 10.25 10.40
N PHE A 219 8.78 11.30 10.91
CA PHE A 219 9.46 12.51 11.37
C PHE A 219 10.11 12.35 12.76
N GLU A 220 11.44 12.28 12.79
CA GLU A 220 12.30 12.45 13.98
C GLU A 220 12.76 13.91 14.13
N GLY A 221 11.85 14.87 13.97
CA GLY A 221 12.13 16.30 14.06
C GLY A 221 11.04 17.18 13.44
N GLU A 222 11.37 18.44 13.16
CA GLU A 222 10.53 19.32 12.35
C GLU A 222 10.51 18.88 10.88
N TRP A 223 9.32 18.78 10.30
CA TRP A 223 9.08 18.24 8.96
C TRP A 223 9.80 19.01 7.84
N ASP A 224 10.01 20.32 8.02
CA ASP A 224 10.65 21.21 7.06
C ASP A 224 12.16 21.40 7.33
N LYS A 225 12.81 20.49 8.06
CA LYS A 225 14.26 20.56 8.37
C LYS A 225 15.03 19.38 7.77
N ALA A 226 16.35 19.55 7.61
CA ALA A 226 17.25 18.51 7.09
C ALA A 226 17.28 17.24 7.97
N GLY A 227 16.87 17.35 9.23
CA GLY A 227 16.79 16.25 10.19
C GLY A 227 15.43 15.58 10.28
N ALA A 228 14.53 15.74 9.30
CA ALA A 228 13.15 15.28 9.43
C ALA A 228 13.03 13.74 9.49
N CYS A 229 13.62 12.98 8.56
CA CYS A 229 13.77 11.52 8.68
C CYS A 229 15.24 11.11 8.45
N PRO A 230 16.13 11.31 9.44
CA PRO A 230 17.58 11.27 9.26
C PRO A 230 18.19 9.88 9.48
N LYS A 231 17.38 8.87 9.78
CA LYS A 231 17.88 7.51 10.05
C LYS A 231 18.45 6.87 8.78
N THR A 232 19.62 6.26 8.94
CA THR A 232 20.34 5.52 7.88
C THR A 232 20.43 4.02 8.19
N LYS A 233 19.73 3.57 9.24
CA LYS A 233 19.64 2.16 9.66
C LYS A 233 18.22 1.82 10.12
N PRO A 234 17.77 0.56 9.93
CA PRO A 234 16.54 0.05 10.51
C PRO A 234 16.49 0.20 12.03
N TYR A 235 15.28 0.29 12.58
CA TYR A 235 15.06 0.04 14.00
C TYR A 235 15.38 -1.43 14.33
N ARG A 236 15.90 -1.69 15.52
CA ARG A 236 16.06 -3.05 16.05
C ARG A 236 14.69 -3.65 16.40
N ASP A 237 14.65 -4.98 16.54
CA ASP A 237 13.44 -5.65 17.05
C ASP A 237 13.03 -5.03 18.40
N ARG A 238 11.75 -4.64 18.50
CA ARG A 238 11.13 -3.95 19.66
C ARG A 238 11.67 -2.55 19.99
N GLU A 239 12.54 -1.95 19.16
CA GLU A 239 12.97 -0.54 19.35
C GLU A 239 11.86 0.45 18.98
N LYS A 240 11.03 0.09 18.00
CA LYS A 240 9.81 0.81 17.63
C LYS A 240 8.63 -0.16 17.67
N VAL A 241 7.54 0.29 18.30
CA VAL A 241 6.25 -0.42 18.37
C VAL A 241 5.21 0.42 17.62
N LEU A 242 4.20 -0.23 17.05
CA LEU A 242 3.05 0.43 16.45
C LEU A 242 2.07 0.78 17.56
N GLU A 243 1.77 2.06 17.74
CA GLU A 243 1.06 2.58 18.90
C GLU A 243 0.04 3.65 18.49
N GLY A 244 -0.94 3.93 19.37
CA GLY A 244 -1.97 4.94 19.13
C GLY A 244 -2.80 4.67 17.88
N MET A 245 -3.13 5.74 17.16
CA MET A 245 -4.05 5.71 16.02
C MET A 245 -3.56 4.80 14.87
N ASP A 246 -2.24 4.69 14.63
CA ASP A 246 -1.68 3.77 13.63
C ASP A 246 -1.90 2.30 14.02
N GLY A 247 -1.81 2.00 15.32
CA GLY A 247 -2.09 0.66 15.86
C GLY A 247 -3.57 0.29 15.84
N GLU A 248 -4.44 1.25 16.16
CA GLU A 248 -5.90 1.10 16.12
C GLU A 248 -6.43 0.95 14.69
N MET A 249 -5.98 1.79 13.77
CA MET A 249 -6.39 1.68 12.36
C MET A 249 -5.87 0.44 11.70
N ARG A 250 -4.59 0.07 11.92
CA ARG A 250 -4.10 -1.26 11.50
C ARG A 250 -5.10 -2.27 12.01
N LYS A 251 -5.33 -2.38 13.33
CA LYS A 251 -6.26 -3.35 13.93
C LYS A 251 -7.66 -3.38 13.25
N ILE A 252 -8.22 -2.27 12.77
CA ILE A 252 -9.53 -2.23 12.10
C ILE A 252 -9.46 -2.65 10.63
N GLU A 253 -8.50 -2.15 9.84
CA GLU A 253 -8.21 -2.62 8.47
C GLU A 253 -8.01 -4.13 8.46
N ILE A 254 -7.34 -4.58 9.51
CA ILE A 254 -7.16 -5.95 9.97
C ILE A 254 -8.56 -6.55 10.17
N GLU A 255 -9.40 -6.12 11.11
CA GLU A 255 -10.70 -6.74 11.44
C GLU A 255 -11.63 -7.07 10.25
N GLU A 256 -11.83 -6.13 9.33
CA GLU A 256 -12.75 -6.29 8.19
C GLU A 256 -12.38 -7.43 7.21
N VAL A 257 -11.16 -7.94 7.28
CA VAL A 257 -10.57 -8.81 6.25
C VAL A 257 -10.73 -10.27 6.55
N GLU A 258 -10.55 -10.68 7.81
CA GLU A 258 -10.86 -12.07 8.15
C GLU A 258 -12.37 -12.29 8.09
N ASP A 259 -13.17 -11.24 8.34
CA ASP A 259 -14.60 -11.24 8.03
C ASP A 259 -14.87 -11.32 6.52
N ALA A 260 -14.17 -10.53 5.68
CA ALA A 260 -14.25 -10.65 4.22
C ALA A 260 -13.79 -12.02 3.68
N LYS A 261 -12.78 -12.65 4.28
CA LYS A 261 -12.34 -14.02 3.96
C LYS A 261 -13.44 -15.05 4.22
N VAL A 262 -14.08 -14.96 5.38
CA VAL A 262 -15.20 -15.85 5.74
C VAL A 262 -16.35 -15.63 4.74
N LYS A 263 -16.83 -14.40 4.57
CA LYS A 263 -17.93 -14.09 3.64
C LYS A 263 -17.62 -14.42 2.18
N GLY A 264 -16.40 -14.15 1.71
CA GLY A 264 -15.95 -14.52 0.37
C GLY A 264 -15.93 -16.03 0.13
N SER A 265 -15.70 -16.83 1.18
CA SER A 265 -15.84 -18.28 1.10
C SER A 265 -17.30 -18.77 1.05
N GLU A 266 -18.25 -18.00 1.61
CA GLU A 266 -19.69 -18.34 1.63
C GLU A 266 -20.39 -18.05 0.29
N PHE A 267 -20.13 -16.88 -0.32
CA PHE A 267 -20.74 -16.49 -1.60
C PHE A 267 -19.95 -16.96 -2.83
N GLY A 268 -18.74 -17.51 -2.62
CA GLY A 268 -17.86 -17.97 -3.68
C GLY A 268 -17.27 -16.84 -4.54
N GLY A 269 -16.49 -17.22 -5.55
CA GLY A 269 -15.97 -16.30 -6.56
C GLY A 269 -14.85 -15.33 -6.13
N VAL A 270 -14.67 -15.05 -4.84
CA VAL A 270 -13.67 -14.10 -4.32
C VAL A 270 -12.81 -14.68 -3.20
N ARG A 271 -11.48 -14.55 -3.32
CA ARG A 271 -10.53 -14.80 -2.21
C ARG A 271 -9.99 -13.49 -1.67
N PHE A 272 -9.88 -13.43 -0.35
CA PHE A 272 -9.21 -12.35 0.38
C PHE A 272 -7.95 -12.87 1.09
N GLU A 273 -6.88 -12.08 1.10
CA GLU A 273 -5.67 -12.34 1.88
C GLU A 273 -5.06 -11.00 2.28
N ALA A 274 -4.36 -10.99 3.42
CA ALA A 274 -3.68 -9.80 3.90
C ALA A 274 -2.26 -9.68 3.36
N LEU A 275 -1.88 -8.52 2.84
CA LEU A 275 -0.48 -8.16 2.62
C LEU A 275 -0.01 -7.22 3.75
N ASP A 276 0.00 -7.70 5.01
CA ASP A 276 0.33 -6.88 6.18
C ASP A 276 1.82 -6.54 6.28
N VAL A 277 2.23 -5.57 5.49
CA VAL A 277 3.61 -5.05 5.47
C VAL A 277 3.92 -4.11 6.63
N THR A 278 2.94 -3.79 7.48
CA THR A 278 3.05 -2.72 8.48
C THR A 278 4.23 -2.89 9.41
N LYS A 279 4.43 -4.09 9.97
CA LYS A 279 5.55 -4.36 10.89
C LYS A 279 6.91 -4.23 10.20
N LEU A 280 7.07 -4.77 8.99
CA LEU A 280 8.35 -4.69 8.29
C LEU A 280 8.61 -3.30 7.71
N ALA A 281 7.59 -2.53 7.34
CA ALA A 281 7.69 -1.14 6.95
C ALA A 281 8.09 -0.23 8.13
N LEU A 282 7.40 -0.36 9.28
CA LEU A 282 7.66 0.42 10.50
C LEU A 282 9.12 0.36 10.96
N LEU A 283 9.77 -0.79 10.78
CA LEU A 283 11.15 -1.00 11.18
C LEU A 283 12.19 -0.41 10.21
N ARG A 284 11.78 0.25 9.11
CA ARG A 284 12.66 0.70 8.01
C ARG A 284 12.74 2.22 7.79
N PRO A 285 12.86 3.09 8.81
CA PRO A 285 12.95 4.54 8.59
C PRO A 285 14.13 4.95 7.69
N ASP A 286 15.12 4.07 7.48
CA ASP A 286 16.22 4.22 6.54
C ASP A 286 15.84 4.12 5.06
N GLY A 287 14.67 3.60 4.73
CA GLY A 287 14.23 3.41 3.35
C GLY A 287 13.62 4.63 2.67
N HIS A 288 13.30 5.70 3.39
CA HIS A 288 12.61 6.87 2.83
C HIS A 288 13.53 7.77 1.98
N PRO A 289 13.02 8.48 0.96
CA PRO A 289 13.80 9.47 0.23
C PRO A 289 14.28 10.64 1.09
N GLY A 290 13.46 11.08 2.05
CA GLY A 290 13.71 12.29 2.82
C GLY A 290 13.98 13.48 1.88
N PRO A 291 15.11 14.20 2.03
CA PRO A 291 15.46 15.32 1.16
C PRO A 291 15.83 14.89 -0.26
N TYR A 292 16.23 13.62 -0.45
CA TYR A 292 16.61 13.05 -1.75
C TYR A 292 15.38 12.69 -2.60
N MET A 293 14.18 13.17 -2.24
CA MET A 293 13.07 13.31 -3.18
C MET A 293 13.37 14.35 -4.29
N TYR A 294 14.37 15.22 -4.09
CA TYR A 294 14.87 16.16 -5.10
C TYR A 294 16.32 15.83 -5.49
N PRO A 295 16.75 16.10 -6.74
CA PRO A 295 18.14 15.92 -7.15
C PRO A 295 19.11 16.80 -6.35
N PHE A 296 20.11 16.18 -5.73
CA PHE A 296 21.25 16.84 -5.06
C PHE A 296 20.84 17.99 -4.11
N PRO A 297 19.96 17.73 -3.12
CA PRO A 297 19.26 18.76 -2.34
C PRO A 297 20.20 19.68 -1.54
N PHE A 298 21.43 19.23 -1.28
CA PHE A 298 22.45 19.94 -0.51
C PHE A 298 23.64 20.45 -1.33
N ALA A 299 23.54 20.45 -2.67
CA ALA A 299 24.62 20.94 -3.55
C ALA A 299 25.03 22.40 -3.26
N ASN A 300 24.08 23.22 -2.79
CA ASN A 300 24.29 24.61 -2.39
C ASN A 300 24.36 24.82 -0.86
N GLY A 301 24.65 23.75 -0.11
CA GLY A 301 24.57 23.72 1.35
C GLY A 301 23.18 23.38 1.88
N VAL A 302 23.03 23.39 3.21
CA VAL A 302 21.76 23.09 3.90
C VAL A 302 20.92 24.36 3.99
N GLN A 303 19.68 24.28 3.52
CA GLN A 303 18.72 25.39 3.53
C GLN A 303 17.98 25.49 4.89
N GLU A 304 17.45 26.66 5.23
CA GLU A 304 16.63 26.86 6.44
C GLU A 304 15.35 26.00 6.44
N ARG A 305 14.80 25.79 5.23
CA ARG A 305 13.73 24.84 4.96
C ARG A 305 14.20 23.77 3.99
N VAL A 306 13.98 22.51 4.34
CA VAL A 306 14.26 21.34 3.52
C VAL A 306 12.97 20.56 3.44
N GLN A 307 12.47 20.33 2.23
CA GLN A 307 11.31 19.48 2.01
C GLN A 307 11.75 18.02 2.04
N ASN A 308 10.99 17.18 2.74
CA ASN A 308 11.31 15.77 2.92
C ASN A 308 10.12 14.89 2.53
N ASP A 309 10.40 13.78 1.84
CA ASP A 309 9.46 12.67 1.69
C ASP A 309 9.81 11.57 2.68
N CYS A 310 9.12 11.56 3.81
CA CYS A 310 9.26 10.54 4.86
C CYS A 310 8.04 9.60 4.87
N VAL A 311 7.37 9.42 3.71
CA VAL A 311 6.19 8.58 3.51
C VAL A 311 6.51 7.47 2.51
N HIS A 312 6.91 7.86 1.30
CA HIS A 312 7.26 6.93 0.23
C HIS A 312 8.64 6.32 0.48
N TRP A 313 9.01 5.38 -0.38
CA TRP A 313 10.23 4.60 -0.27
C TRP A 313 11.15 4.87 -1.47
N CYS A 314 12.46 4.91 -1.21
CA CYS A 314 13.46 4.81 -2.25
C CYS A 314 13.29 3.49 -3.02
N LEU A 315 13.50 3.53 -4.34
CA LEU A 315 13.56 2.35 -5.19
C LEU A 315 14.97 2.20 -5.81
N PRO A 316 15.65 1.05 -5.69
CA PRO A 316 15.33 -0.10 -4.82
C PRO A 316 15.32 0.24 -3.33
N GLY A 317 14.63 -0.57 -2.53
CA GLY A 317 14.38 -0.30 -1.10
C GLY A 317 13.41 -1.29 -0.43
N PRO A 318 12.81 -0.93 0.73
CA PRO A 318 12.01 -1.86 1.54
C PRO A 318 10.79 -2.46 0.82
N VAL A 319 10.19 -1.71 -0.11
CA VAL A 319 9.02 -2.11 -0.90
C VAL A 319 9.29 -3.32 -1.78
N ASP A 320 10.55 -3.51 -2.19
CA ASP A 320 10.93 -4.67 -3.00
C ASP A 320 10.60 -5.99 -2.28
N THR A 321 10.65 -6.02 -0.95
CA THR A 321 10.24 -7.18 -0.13
C THR A 321 8.71 -7.36 -0.05
N TRP A 322 7.91 -6.31 -0.24
CA TRP A 322 6.45 -6.44 -0.30
C TRP A 322 6.07 -7.28 -1.52
N ASN A 323 6.76 -7.06 -2.65
CA ASN A 323 6.62 -7.84 -3.86
C ASN A 323 7.18 -9.27 -3.74
N GLU A 324 8.23 -9.49 -2.91
CA GLU A 324 8.66 -10.86 -2.54
C GLU A 324 7.55 -11.63 -1.80
N ILE A 325 6.84 -11.00 -0.85
CA ILE A 325 5.76 -11.64 -0.08
C ILE A 325 4.51 -11.84 -0.96
N PHE A 326 4.16 -10.84 -1.77
CA PHE A 326 3.04 -10.91 -2.71
C PHE A 326 3.14 -12.11 -3.67
N LEU A 327 4.33 -12.35 -4.24
CA LEU A 327 4.59 -13.52 -5.09
C LEU A 327 4.32 -14.86 -4.37
N GLU A 328 4.68 -14.99 -3.10
CA GLU A 328 4.44 -16.22 -2.33
C GLU A 328 2.95 -16.39 -1.95
N ILE A 329 2.20 -15.30 -1.77
CA ILE A 329 0.72 -15.35 -1.64
C ILE A 329 0.09 -15.85 -2.94
N MET A 330 0.52 -15.33 -4.10
CA MET A 330 0.01 -15.75 -5.41
C MET A 330 0.29 -17.24 -5.67
N LYS A 331 1.49 -17.74 -5.36
CA LYS A 331 1.84 -19.17 -5.43
C LYS A 331 0.92 -20.03 -4.56
N LYS A 332 0.75 -19.66 -3.27
CA LYS A 332 -0.14 -20.36 -2.34
C LYS A 332 -1.56 -20.52 -2.91
N TRP A 333 -2.07 -19.50 -3.60
CA TRP A 333 -3.39 -19.52 -4.23
C TRP A 333 -3.47 -20.38 -5.50
N GLU A 334 -2.39 -20.46 -6.29
CA GLU A 334 -2.31 -21.32 -7.49
C GLU A 334 -2.13 -22.80 -7.12
N ASP A 335 -1.29 -23.10 -6.12
CA ASP A 335 -1.06 -24.46 -5.59
C ASP A 335 -2.32 -25.07 -4.95
N HIS A 336 -3.23 -24.21 -4.45
CA HIS A 336 -4.51 -24.59 -3.87
C HIS A 336 -5.65 -23.98 -4.70
N PRO A 337 -5.93 -24.49 -5.91
CA PRO A 337 -6.99 -23.94 -6.76
C PRO A 337 -8.37 -24.14 -6.12
N ARG A 338 -9.36 -23.35 -6.54
CA ARG A 338 -10.73 -23.45 -6.01
C ARG A 338 -11.33 -24.81 -6.40
N THR A 339 -11.88 -25.53 -5.44
CA THR A 339 -12.92 -26.53 -5.73
C THR A 339 -14.13 -25.78 -6.27
N LEU A 340 -14.46 -26.02 -7.53
CA LEU A 340 -15.72 -25.57 -8.12
C LEU A 340 -16.81 -26.54 -7.66
N GLU A 341 -17.66 -26.09 -6.74
CA GLU A 341 -18.97 -26.70 -6.43
C GLU A 341 -20.08 -25.92 -7.14
#